data_AF-A0A1I5E8Y6-F1
#
_entry.id   AF-A0A1I5E8Y6-F1
#
_cell.length_a   1.000
_cell.length_b   1.000
_cell.length_c   1.000
_cell.angle_alpha   90.00
_cell.angle_beta   90.00
_cell.angle_gamma   90.00
#
_symmetry.space_group_name_H-M   'P 1'
#
loop_
_entity.id
_entity.type
_entity.pdbx_description
1 polymer ?
#
loop_
_entity_poly.entity_id
_entity_poly.type
_entity_poly.pdbx_seq_one_letter_code
_entity_poly.pdbx_strand_id
1 'polypeptide(L)'
;MKRETGENPVRTRHCDKGVAANTSLILIGKTAVNDDLLVRRPALDEATTATSNWFGMDDTFFLCLNLYLHARCGNGGFFMAKVIMVQGTMSNAGKSLLVAGLCRIFKQDGYRVAPFKSQNMALNSYITEEGLEMGRAQVMQAEAAGIKPSVLMNPILLKPTNDIGSQVIVNGEVMGNMNAKDYFKLKKKLVPDIKKAYEELEKQADIIVVEGAGSPAEINLKENDIVNMGLAEMLNAPVLLVGDIDRGGVFAQLIGTLMLLEDCEKARVKGLIINKFRGDKSILDPGITMLENKGGIPVIGVVPYMNVSLEDEDSLTSRFDKKEEAQIDIAIIRFPRISNFSDFSVFEQIKGVSVRYVDSVTQLHHPDMIILPGSKNTMGDLKWMRQNGLEAAVKKGKGDCVIFGICGGYQMLGNRISDPYSIEEGGSIRGMELFPMETVLEKEKVRTQVEGCFGKLTGVLSGLSGMGLKGYEIHMGITRLEQGCKPLCTLTNALNGQWKEDGIFGDNIYGTYVHGIFDEGTIASVIVNGLAERKGITLEGGLMMDYRSFKETQYDKLADTLRKYLDMDGIYRILEGGEYDSRSII
;
A
#
# COMPACT_ATOMS: atom_id res chain seq x y z
N MET A 1 -36.19 39.42 4.36
CA MET A 1 -36.87 40.63 4.88
C MET A 1 -37.75 40.23 6.06
N LYS A 2 -37.89 41.09 7.09
CA LYS A 2 -38.46 40.78 8.44
C LYS A 2 -37.54 39.77 9.19
N ARG A 3 -37.00 40.04 10.41
CA ARG A 3 -37.58 40.47 11.71
C ARG A 3 -38.51 39.37 12.29
N GLU A 4 -38.47 38.98 13.57
CA GLU A 4 -38.18 39.68 14.86
C GLU A 4 -37.37 38.77 15.83
N THR A 5 -36.35 39.22 16.58
CA THR A 5 -36.36 39.67 18.01
C THR A 5 -37.22 38.85 18.99
N GLY A 6 -36.75 38.40 20.17
CA GLY A 6 -35.41 38.51 20.80
C GLY A 6 -35.35 38.02 22.26
N GLU A 7 -34.19 38.22 22.90
CA GLU A 7 -33.88 38.25 24.36
C GLU A 7 -34.07 37.02 25.30
N ASN A 8 -33.10 36.90 26.21
CA ASN A 8 -32.99 36.03 27.40
C ASN A 8 -33.35 36.90 28.65
N PRO A 9 -33.77 36.40 29.85
CA PRO A 9 -32.82 35.65 30.70
C PRO A 9 -33.37 34.67 31.78
N VAL A 10 -32.51 33.73 32.18
CA VAL A 10 -32.21 33.22 33.54
C VAL A 10 -33.21 33.46 34.71
N ARG A 11 -33.60 32.36 35.39
CA ARG A 11 -33.76 32.33 36.87
C ARG A 11 -33.52 30.93 37.47
N THR A 12 -33.24 30.87 38.78
CA THR A 12 -32.71 29.69 39.51
C THR A 12 -33.42 29.40 40.83
N ARG A 13 -33.36 28.13 41.30
CA ARG A 13 -33.42 27.57 42.69
C ARG A 13 -33.92 26.10 42.67
N HIS A 14 -33.24 25.12 43.29
CA HIS A 14 -33.37 24.63 44.69
C HIS A 14 -34.77 24.05 45.01
N CYS A 15 -34.99 22.96 45.76
CA CYS A 15 -34.16 21.91 46.41
C CYS A 15 -35.14 20.78 46.92
N ASP A 16 -34.83 19.67 47.61
CA ASP A 16 -33.63 19.14 48.31
C ASP A 16 -33.73 17.58 48.49
N LYS A 17 -32.80 16.96 49.25
CA LYS A 17 -32.76 15.54 49.76
C LYS A 17 -32.37 14.46 48.73
N GLY A 18 -31.49 13.47 49.02
CA GLY A 18 -30.94 12.95 50.29
C GLY A 18 -31.55 11.55 50.57
N VAL A 19 -30.82 10.47 50.86
CA VAL A 19 -29.71 10.20 51.82
C VAL A 19 -28.81 9.07 51.23
N ALA A 20 -27.46 9.16 51.20
CA ALA A 20 -26.44 8.59 52.14
C ALA A 20 -26.63 7.10 52.55
N ALA A 21 -25.64 6.31 52.98
CA ALA A 21 -24.17 6.44 53.19
C ALA A 21 -23.59 4.98 53.20
N ASN A 22 -22.29 4.62 53.19
CA ASN A 22 -20.94 5.22 53.21
C ASN A 22 -20.05 4.31 52.29
N THR A 23 -18.81 4.57 51.84
CA THR A 23 -17.59 5.24 52.35
C THR A 23 -16.75 4.44 53.38
N SER A 24 -15.67 3.82 52.89
CA SER A 24 -14.43 3.50 53.63
C SER A 24 -13.24 3.75 52.70
N LEU A 25 -12.05 4.09 53.24
CA LEU A 25 -10.94 4.72 52.51
C LEU A 25 -9.58 4.20 53.03
N ILE A 26 -8.45 4.79 52.57
CA ILE A 26 -7.05 4.64 53.09
C ILE A 26 -6.30 3.37 52.57
N LEU A 27 -5.03 3.38 52.11
CA LEU A 27 -4.13 4.37 51.43
C LEU A 27 -2.77 3.69 51.12
N ILE A 28 -1.97 4.24 50.17
CA ILE A 28 -0.49 4.06 50.00
C ILE A 28 -0.03 2.65 49.52
N GLY A 29 1.02 2.46 48.69
CA GLY A 29 1.97 3.41 48.09
C GLY A 29 2.91 2.79 47.03
N LYS A 30 3.97 3.54 46.63
CA LYS A 30 4.92 3.16 45.56
C LYS A 30 6.28 2.64 46.08
N THR A 31 6.82 1.60 45.44
CA THR A 31 8.26 1.36 45.11
C THR A 31 8.28 0.28 44.01
N ALA A 32 8.87 0.46 42.83
CA ALA A 32 10.30 0.63 42.52
C ALA A 32 11.12 -0.67 42.71
N VAL A 33 11.55 -1.27 41.60
CA VAL A 33 12.50 -2.41 41.51
C VAL A 33 13.36 -2.20 40.25
N ASN A 34 14.67 -2.42 40.38
CA ASN A 34 15.65 -2.41 39.29
C ASN A 34 16.52 -3.68 39.38
N ASP A 35 16.96 -4.16 38.22
CA ASP A 35 18.22 -4.88 37.89
C ASP A 35 18.62 -6.19 38.60
N ASP A 36 18.80 -7.23 37.75
CA ASP A 36 19.81 -8.31 37.72
C ASP A 36 20.41 -8.93 39.00
N LEU A 37 20.41 -10.28 39.06
CA LEU A 37 21.62 -11.14 38.85
C LEU A 37 21.40 -12.64 39.19
N LEU A 38 21.90 -13.53 38.31
CA LEU A 38 22.45 -14.89 38.59
C LEU A 38 21.54 -16.02 39.18
N VAL A 39 21.86 -17.33 39.11
CA VAL A 39 22.39 -18.20 38.01
C VAL A 39 22.25 -19.71 38.38
N ARG A 40 22.12 -20.63 37.40
CA ARG A 40 22.19 -22.13 37.49
C ARG A 40 21.04 -22.84 38.26
N ARG A 41 20.27 -23.77 37.64
CA ARG A 41 20.50 -25.23 37.36
C ARG A 41 20.45 -26.15 38.61
N PRO A 42 20.02 -27.44 38.53
CA PRO A 42 19.67 -28.25 37.35
C PRO A 42 18.29 -29.00 37.42
N ALA A 43 18.13 -29.97 36.52
CA ALA A 43 17.00 -30.87 36.25
C ALA A 43 16.47 -31.74 37.41
N LEU A 44 15.29 -32.34 37.17
CA LEU A 44 14.80 -33.56 37.83
C LEU A 44 13.94 -34.38 36.85
N ASP A 45 14.27 -35.66 36.71
CA ASP A 45 13.49 -36.66 35.95
C ASP A 45 12.45 -37.37 36.86
N GLU A 46 11.56 -38.12 36.22
CA GLU A 46 10.75 -39.25 36.70
C GLU A 46 10.68 -39.57 38.22
N ALA A 47 9.46 -39.50 38.78
CA ALA A 47 8.92 -40.56 39.66
C ALA A 47 7.40 -40.44 39.86
N THR A 48 6.61 -41.27 39.18
CA THR A 48 5.19 -41.47 39.50
C THR A 48 5.03 -42.53 40.60
N THR A 49 4.33 -42.24 41.70
CA THR A 49 3.67 -43.26 42.55
C THR A 49 2.70 -42.65 43.57
N ALA A 50 1.91 -43.51 44.24
CA ALA A 50 1.08 -43.23 45.41
C ALA A 50 -0.15 -42.32 45.20
N THR A 51 -1.22 -42.89 44.63
CA THR A 51 -2.59 -42.45 44.90
C THR A 51 -3.04 -42.89 46.29
N SER A 52 -3.75 -42.04 47.04
CA SER A 52 -4.93 -42.41 47.84
C SER A 52 -5.55 -41.23 48.61
N ASN A 53 -6.89 -41.29 48.74
CA ASN A 53 -7.71 -40.71 49.82
C ASN A 53 -7.59 -39.20 50.14
N TRP A 54 -8.47 -38.39 49.54
CA TRP A 54 -9.38 -37.53 50.31
C TRP A 54 -10.77 -37.54 49.65
N PHE A 55 -11.83 -37.50 50.45
CA PHE A 55 -13.23 -37.61 50.03
C PHE A 55 -13.96 -36.28 50.30
N GLY A 56 -14.90 -35.89 49.43
CA GLY A 56 -15.92 -34.88 49.73
C GLY A 56 -15.69 -33.47 49.18
N MET A 57 -16.17 -33.22 47.96
CA MET A 57 -16.55 -31.89 47.44
C MET A 57 -17.68 -32.10 46.41
N ASP A 58 -18.70 -31.24 46.41
CA ASP A 58 -19.94 -31.46 45.66
C ASP A 58 -19.76 -31.45 44.13
N ASP A 59 -20.50 -32.33 43.44
CA ASP A 59 -20.52 -32.43 41.98
C ASP A 59 -20.88 -31.10 41.29
N THR A 60 -21.71 -30.27 41.91
CA THR A 60 -22.04 -28.92 41.41
C THR A 60 -20.82 -28.01 41.35
N PHE A 61 -19.92 -28.10 42.33
CA PHE A 61 -18.67 -27.35 42.33
C PHE A 61 -17.70 -27.95 41.29
N PHE A 62 -17.68 -29.28 41.15
CA PHE A 62 -16.90 -29.96 40.12
C PHE A 62 -17.39 -29.64 38.70
N LEU A 63 -18.68 -29.43 38.49
CA LEU A 63 -19.27 -29.05 37.20
C LEU A 63 -19.01 -27.57 36.88
N CYS A 64 -19.19 -26.66 37.84
CA CYS A 64 -18.82 -25.25 37.66
C CYS A 64 -17.32 -25.07 37.43
N LEU A 65 -16.47 -25.81 38.17
CA LEU A 65 -15.02 -25.78 37.98
C LEU A 65 -14.62 -26.44 36.66
N ASN A 66 -15.27 -27.51 36.21
CA ASN A 66 -15.02 -28.07 34.87
C ASN A 66 -15.49 -27.15 33.74
N LEU A 67 -16.58 -26.41 33.89
CA LEU A 67 -16.98 -25.39 32.90
C LEU A 67 -15.98 -24.23 32.88
N TYR A 68 -15.52 -23.76 34.04
CA TYR A 68 -14.52 -22.69 34.14
C TYR A 68 -13.12 -23.13 33.70
N LEU A 69 -12.76 -24.41 33.88
CA LEU A 69 -11.52 -25.00 33.40
C LEU A 69 -11.60 -25.49 31.95
N HIS A 70 -12.75 -25.88 31.39
CA HIS A 70 -12.86 -26.05 29.93
C HIS A 70 -12.82 -24.69 29.21
N ALA A 71 -13.30 -23.63 29.85
CA ALA A 71 -13.16 -22.25 29.37
C ALA A 71 -11.75 -21.64 29.55
N ARG A 72 -10.80 -22.33 30.20
CA ARG A 72 -9.41 -21.83 30.41
C ARG A 72 -8.29 -22.83 30.09
N CYS A 73 -8.61 -24.11 30.05
CA CYS A 73 -7.82 -25.22 29.51
C CYS A 73 -8.53 -25.78 28.27
N GLY A 74 -9.05 -24.90 27.41
CA GLY A 74 -9.24 -25.25 26.01
C GLY A 74 -7.90 -25.72 25.42
N ASN A 75 -7.95 -26.59 24.42
CA ASN A 75 -6.75 -27.11 23.77
C ASN A 75 -5.79 -25.99 23.37
N GLY A 76 -4.48 -26.22 23.53
CA GLY A 76 -3.41 -25.37 22.97
C GLY A 76 -3.32 -25.44 21.44
N GLY A 77 -4.44 -25.60 20.75
CA GLY A 77 -4.52 -25.39 19.31
C GLY A 77 -4.44 -23.90 19.03
N PHE A 78 -3.55 -23.51 18.13
CA PHE A 78 -3.63 -22.19 17.52
C PHE A 78 -5.03 -22.04 16.88
N PHE A 79 -5.70 -20.94 17.18
CA PHE A 79 -6.77 -20.46 16.31
C PHE A 79 -6.12 -20.12 14.97
N MET A 80 -6.29 -20.99 13.97
CA MET A 80 -5.92 -20.68 12.59
C MET A 80 -6.73 -19.47 12.14
N ALA A 81 -6.09 -18.54 11.44
CA ALA A 81 -6.74 -17.35 10.94
C ALA A 81 -7.78 -17.76 9.89
N LYS A 82 -8.99 -17.18 9.96
CA LYS A 82 -9.99 -17.35 8.89
C LYS A 82 -9.42 -16.75 7.61
N VAL A 83 -9.56 -17.44 6.48
CA VAL A 83 -8.96 -17.00 5.21
C VAL A 83 -10.03 -16.80 4.15
N ILE A 84 -9.86 -15.76 3.32
CA ILE A 84 -10.68 -15.54 2.12
C ILE A 84 -9.82 -14.96 1.00
N MET A 85 -9.99 -15.46 -0.22
CA MET A 85 -9.17 -15.06 -1.36
C MET A 85 -9.99 -14.31 -2.42
N VAL A 86 -9.50 -13.16 -2.86
CA VAL A 86 -10.09 -12.36 -3.95
C VAL A 86 -9.30 -12.61 -5.24
N GLN A 87 -9.88 -13.38 -6.14
CA GLN A 87 -9.40 -13.58 -7.50
C GLN A 87 -10.21 -12.72 -8.47
N GLY A 88 -9.77 -12.61 -9.73
CA GLY A 88 -10.49 -11.82 -10.73
C GLY A 88 -10.30 -12.38 -12.13
N THR A 89 -11.23 -12.08 -13.03
CA THR A 89 -11.23 -12.57 -14.41
C THR A 89 -10.06 -12.05 -15.25
N MET A 90 -9.42 -10.96 -14.81
CA MET A 90 -8.28 -10.32 -15.48
C MET A 90 -7.44 -9.44 -14.54
N SER A 91 -6.29 -8.96 -15.02
CA SER A 91 -5.52 -7.86 -14.41
C SER A 91 -6.29 -6.53 -14.47
N ASN A 92 -6.15 -5.71 -13.42
CA ASN A 92 -6.95 -4.50 -13.17
C ASN A 92 -8.49 -4.75 -13.10
N ALA A 93 -8.95 -5.94 -12.68
CA ALA A 93 -10.35 -6.17 -12.31
C ALA A 93 -10.77 -5.51 -10.97
N GLY A 94 -9.84 -4.78 -10.31
CA GLY A 94 -10.07 -4.13 -9.01
C GLY A 94 -9.87 -5.02 -7.77
N LYS A 95 -9.21 -6.18 -7.91
CA LYS A 95 -8.85 -7.08 -6.79
C LYS A 95 -8.20 -6.34 -5.63
N SER A 96 -7.16 -5.56 -5.90
CA SER A 96 -6.32 -4.91 -4.88
C SER A 96 -7.10 -3.89 -4.04
N LEU A 97 -8.09 -3.21 -4.63
CA LEU A 97 -9.03 -2.33 -3.93
C LEU A 97 -10.08 -3.11 -3.12
N LEU A 98 -10.61 -4.21 -3.65
CA LEU A 98 -11.56 -5.06 -2.91
C LEU A 98 -10.90 -5.70 -1.68
N VAL A 99 -9.65 -6.15 -1.80
CA VAL A 99 -8.86 -6.63 -0.65
C VAL A 99 -8.63 -5.52 0.38
N ALA A 100 -8.23 -4.32 -0.03
CA ALA A 100 -8.07 -3.20 0.89
C ALA A 100 -9.38 -2.82 1.61
N GLY A 101 -10.50 -2.80 0.89
CA GLY A 101 -11.81 -2.51 1.46
C GLY A 101 -12.30 -3.58 2.43
N LEU A 102 -12.13 -4.87 2.10
CA LEU A 102 -12.41 -5.98 3.02
C LEU A 102 -11.50 -5.92 4.26
N CYS A 103 -10.21 -5.64 4.08
CA CYS A 103 -9.28 -5.42 5.19
C CYS A 103 -9.77 -4.31 6.14
N ARG A 104 -10.25 -3.17 5.60
CA ARG A 104 -10.80 -2.08 6.41
C ARG A 104 -12.12 -2.45 7.09
N ILE A 105 -13.01 -3.18 6.42
CA ILE A 105 -14.28 -3.66 6.99
C ILE A 105 -14.02 -4.57 8.19
N PHE A 106 -13.21 -5.62 8.00
CA PHE A 106 -12.89 -6.56 9.08
C PHE A 106 -12.15 -5.86 10.24
N LYS A 107 -11.33 -4.85 9.95
CA LYS A 107 -10.65 -4.01 10.96
C LYS A 107 -11.62 -3.14 11.76
N GLN A 108 -12.57 -2.48 11.08
CA GLN A 108 -13.65 -1.70 11.71
C GLN A 108 -14.55 -2.60 12.58
N ASP A 109 -14.81 -3.84 12.14
CA ASP A 109 -15.62 -4.83 12.87
C ASP A 109 -14.85 -5.53 14.01
N GLY A 110 -13.62 -5.09 14.30
CA GLY A 110 -12.85 -5.45 15.49
C GLY A 110 -11.83 -6.57 15.34
N TYR A 111 -11.70 -7.17 14.16
CA TYR A 111 -10.72 -8.24 13.91
C TYR A 111 -9.29 -7.71 13.76
N ARG A 112 -8.30 -8.53 14.11
CA ARG A 112 -6.92 -8.38 13.61
C ARG A 112 -6.89 -8.93 12.19
N VAL A 113 -6.43 -8.13 11.23
CA VAL A 113 -6.51 -8.46 9.80
C VAL A 113 -5.15 -8.29 9.16
N ALA A 114 -4.77 -9.21 8.27
CA ALA A 114 -3.59 -9.07 7.42
C ALA A 114 -3.93 -9.31 5.94
N PRO A 115 -3.39 -8.51 5.00
CA PRO A 115 -3.44 -8.84 3.58
C PRO A 115 -2.32 -9.83 3.22
N PHE A 116 -2.52 -10.61 2.15
CA PHE A 116 -1.48 -11.50 1.63
C PHE A 116 -1.52 -11.64 0.10
N LYS A 117 -0.39 -11.42 -0.57
CA LYS A 117 -0.22 -11.63 -2.01
C LYS A 117 1.11 -12.33 -2.26
N SER A 118 1.06 -13.66 -2.38
CA SER A 118 2.23 -14.56 -2.47
C SER A 118 3.28 -14.10 -3.48
N GLN A 119 2.83 -13.59 -4.63
CA GLN A 119 3.67 -13.00 -5.66
C GLN A 119 2.99 -11.75 -6.24
N ASN A 120 3.72 -10.63 -6.25
CA ASN A 120 3.34 -9.43 -6.98
C ASN A 120 4.31 -9.16 -8.14
N MET A 121 3.88 -8.43 -9.16
CA MET A 121 4.72 -7.93 -10.25
C MET A 121 4.48 -6.43 -10.42
N ALA A 122 5.30 -5.59 -9.79
CA ALA A 122 5.09 -4.15 -9.72
C ALA A 122 6.40 -3.34 -9.79
N LEU A 123 6.37 -2.19 -10.47
CA LEU A 123 7.49 -1.24 -10.48
C LEU A 123 7.55 -0.39 -9.20
N ASN A 124 6.37 -0.05 -8.66
CA ASN A 124 6.20 0.70 -7.41
C ASN A 124 6.42 -0.20 -6.20
N SER A 125 7.36 0.19 -5.32
CA SER A 125 7.62 -0.50 -4.06
C SER A 125 7.88 0.47 -2.93
N TYR A 126 7.78 -0.06 -1.72
CA TYR A 126 8.11 0.57 -0.45
C TYR A 126 9.28 -0.16 0.19
N ILE A 127 9.94 0.50 1.14
CA ILE A 127 10.94 -0.12 2.01
C ILE A 127 10.36 -0.17 3.43
N THR A 128 10.34 -1.35 4.06
CA THR A 128 9.84 -1.51 5.43
C THR A 128 10.79 -0.90 6.47
N GLU A 129 10.37 -0.86 7.75
CA GLU A 129 11.23 -0.37 8.84
C GLU A 129 12.51 -1.21 9.00
N GLU A 130 12.50 -2.47 8.55
CA GLU A 130 13.63 -3.40 8.53
C GLU A 130 14.51 -3.28 7.24
N GLY A 131 14.24 -2.32 6.35
CA GLY A 131 15.02 -2.12 5.12
C GLY A 131 14.67 -3.06 3.96
N LEU A 132 13.54 -3.76 4.03
CA LEU A 132 13.15 -4.80 3.06
C LEU A 132 12.13 -4.27 2.04
N GLU A 133 12.17 -4.75 0.78
CA GLU A 133 11.39 -4.18 -0.33
C GLU A 133 10.08 -4.92 -0.61
N MET A 134 8.94 -4.23 -0.61
CA MET A 134 7.60 -4.82 -0.87
C MET A 134 6.76 -4.01 -1.87
N GLY A 135 5.81 -4.66 -2.56
CA GLY A 135 4.92 -4.00 -3.54
C GLY A 135 3.96 -2.99 -2.90
N ARG A 136 3.76 -1.83 -3.55
CA ARG A 136 2.93 -0.73 -3.00
C ARG A 136 1.46 -1.08 -2.76
N ALA A 137 0.88 -2.00 -3.53
CA ALA A 137 -0.50 -2.45 -3.29
C ALA A 137 -0.68 -3.12 -1.92
N GLN A 138 0.30 -3.89 -1.45
CA GLN A 138 0.24 -4.55 -0.13
C GLN A 138 0.52 -3.56 1.01
N VAL A 139 1.22 -2.46 0.74
CA VAL A 139 1.32 -1.32 1.67
C VAL A 139 -0.05 -0.68 1.86
N MET A 140 -0.73 -0.32 0.75
CA MET A 140 -2.09 0.23 0.80
C MET A 140 -3.06 -0.71 1.53
N GLN A 141 -2.94 -2.03 1.34
CA GLN A 141 -3.78 -3.01 2.03
C GLN A 141 -3.42 -3.16 3.53
N ALA A 142 -2.15 -3.01 3.91
CA ALA A 142 -1.72 -3.01 5.31
C ALA A 142 -2.20 -1.76 6.06
N GLU A 143 -2.12 -0.59 5.41
CA GLU A 143 -2.67 0.68 5.88
C GLU A 143 -4.20 0.56 6.07
N ALA A 144 -4.92 -0.02 5.10
CA ALA A 144 -6.35 -0.27 5.22
C ALA A 144 -6.71 -1.23 6.38
N ALA A 145 -5.89 -2.26 6.63
CA ALA A 145 -5.99 -3.15 7.79
C ALA A 145 -5.55 -2.49 9.12
N GLY A 146 -4.99 -1.28 9.08
CA GLY A 146 -4.47 -0.56 10.25
C GLY A 146 -3.32 -1.29 10.95
N ILE A 147 -2.38 -1.83 10.18
CA ILE A 147 -1.14 -2.50 10.65
C ILE A 147 0.09 -2.00 9.87
N LYS A 148 1.30 -2.26 10.38
CA LYS A 148 2.54 -1.89 9.69
C LYS A 148 2.73 -2.73 8.42
N PRO A 149 3.18 -2.16 7.28
CA PRO A 149 3.54 -2.92 6.09
C PRO A 149 4.70 -3.87 6.38
N SER A 150 4.58 -5.13 5.96
CA SER A 150 5.62 -6.16 6.14
C SER A 150 5.76 -7.02 4.88
N VAL A 151 6.99 -7.46 4.59
CA VAL A 151 7.29 -8.39 3.48
C VAL A 151 6.58 -9.74 3.61
N LEU A 152 6.13 -10.12 4.81
CA LEU A 152 5.31 -11.32 5.00
C LEU A 152 4.01 -11.25 4.18
N MET A 153 3.50 -10.04 3.93
CA MET A 153 2.30 -9.80 3.11
C MET A 153 2.58 -9.92 1.61
N ASN A 154 3.84 -9.85 1.19
CA ASN A 154 4.26 -9.97 -0.20
C ASN A 154 5.64 -10.67 -0.32
N PRO A 155 5.72 -12.00 -0.06
CA PRO A 155 6.99 -12.71 0.05
C PRO A 155 7.75 -12.84 -1.28
N ILE A 156 7.10 -12.66 -2.44
CA ILE A 156 7.76 -12.55 -3.74
C ILE A 156 7.32 -11.27 -4.44
N LEU A 157 8.30 -10.46 -4.87
CA LEU A 157 8.07 -9.28 -5.71
C LEU A 157 8.93 -9.39 -6.98
N LEU A 158 8.26 -9.31 -8.13
CA LEU A 158 8.88 -9.23 -9.44
C LEU A 158 8.87 -7.78 -9.92
N LYS A 159 10.01 -7.27 -10.37
CA LYS A 159 10.11 -5.90 -10.90
C LYS A 159 10.63 -5.95 -12.33
N PRO A 160 9.80 -5.69 -13.34
CA PRO A 160 10.22 -5.70 -14.75
C PRO A 160 11.43 -4.80 -14.99
N THR A 161 12.46 -5.35 -15.64
CA THR A 161 13.67 -4.60 -16.04
C THR A 161 13.75 -4.41 -17.55
N ASN A 162 13.14 -5.33 -18.31
CA ASN A 162 12.90 -5.25 -19.76
C ASN A 162 11.75 -6.20 -20.13
N ASP A 163 11.39 -6.25 -21.42
CA ASP A 163 10.22 -6.99 -21.92
C ASP A 163 10.26 -8.52 -21.71
N ILE A 164 11.43 -9.08 -21.34
CA ILE A 164 11.65 -10.53 -21.18
C ILE A 164 12.14 -10.94 -19.78
N GLY A 165 12.32 -9.99 -18.86
CA GLY A 165 12.99 -10.24 -17.57
C GLY A 165 12.61 -9.28 -16.44
N SER A 166 12.93 -9.71 -15.22
CA SER A 166 12.60 -8.99 -13.99
C SER A 166 13.68 -9.20 -12.93
N GLN A 167 13.83 -8.21 -12.06
CA GLN A 167 14.47 -8.39 -10.76
C GLN A 167 13.53 -9.22 -9.89
N VAL A 168 14.03 -10.35 -9.38
CA VAL A 168 13.33 -11.24 -8.45
C VAL A 168 13.73 -10.86 -7.04
N ILE A 169 12.73 -10.52 -6.22
CA ILE A 169 12.87 -10.17 -4.81
C ILE A 169 12.11 -11.21 -3.99
N VAL A 170 12.74 -11.76 -2.96
CA VAL A 170 12.16 -12.78 -2.08
C VAL A 170 12.36 -12.35 -0.62
N ASN A 171 11.28 -12.36 0.15
CA ASN A 171 11.21 -11.81 1.52
C ASN A 171 11.78 -10.37 1.62
N GLY A 172 11.65 -9.60 0.53
CA GLY A 172 12.15 -8.23 0.39
C GLY A 172 13.65 -8.07 0.11
N GLU A 173 14.38 -9.16 -0.13
CA GLU A 173 15.78 -9.15 -0.58
C GLU A 173 15.94 -9.50 -2.06
N VAL A 174 16.89 -8.87 -2.73
CA VAL A 174 17.14 -9.08 -4.18
C VAL A 174 17.85 -10.42 -4.38
N MET A 175 17.14 -11.39 -4.95
CA MET A 175 17.72 -12.70 -5.34
C MET A 175 18.51 -12.60 -6.66
N GLY A 176 18.11 -11.69 -7.55
CA GLY A 176 18.83 -11.39 -8.80
C GLY A 176 17.90 -11.08 -9.98
N ASN A 177 18.49 -10.77 -11.14
CA ASN A 177 17.73 -10.54 -12.37
C ASN A 177 17.57 -11.84 -13.15
N MET A 178 16.34 -12.18 -13.58
CA MET A 178 16.03 -13.42 -14.30
C MET A 178 15.11 -13.16 -15.48
N ASN A 179 15.23 -13.97 -16.54
CA ASN A 179 14.22 -14.01 -17.61
C ASN A 179 13.00 -14.84 -17.16
N ALA A 180 11.85 -14.63 -17.80
CA ALA A 180 10.59 -15.29 -17.43
C ALA A 180 10.67 -16.84 -17.43
N LYS A 181 11.44 -17.44 -18.35
CA LYS A 181 11.59 -18.90 -18.48
C LYS A 181 12.37 -19.51 -17.32
N ASP A 182 13.42 -18.85 -16.86
CA ASP A 182 14.21 -19.31 -15.72
C ASP A 182 13.50 -19.04 -14.38
N TYR A 183 12.76 -17.92 -14.28
CA TYR A 183 11.86 -17.70 -13.14
C TYR A 183 10.76 -18.78 -13.05
N PHE A 184 10.15 -19.20 -14.17
CA PHE A 184 9.12 -20.26 -14.15
C PHE A 184 9.68 -21.63 -13.71
N LYS A 185 10.99 -21.90 -13.88
CA LYS A 185 11.65 -23.08 -13.28
C LYS A 185 11.89 -22.88 -11.78
N LEU A 186 12.22 -21.67 -11.36
CA LEU A 186 12.50 -21.32 -9.97
C LEU A 186 11.24 -21.36 -9.08
N LYS A 187 10.08 -20.89 -9.58
CA LYS A 187 8.87 -20.64 -8.77
C LYS A 187 8.47 -21.77 -7.81
N LYS A 188 8.63 -23.04 -8.23
CA LYS A 188 8.34 -24.23 -7.39
C LYS A 188 9.17 -24.26 -6.09
N LYS A 189 10.40 -23.71 -6.12
CA LYS A 189 11.33 -23.66 -4.98
C LYS A 189 11.02 -22.54 -3.98
N LEU A 190 10.17 -21.57 -4.34
CA LEU A 190 9.79 -20.44 -3.48
C LEU A 190 8.49 -20.70 -2.69
N VAL A 191 7.87 -21.88 -2.90
CA VAL A 191 6.71 -22.33 -2.11
C VAL A 191 6.99 -22.40 -0.59
N PRO A 192 8.17 -22.83 -0.11
CA PRO A 192 8.50 -22.77 1.32
C PRO A 192 8.54 -21.34 1.88
N ASP A 193 9.03 -20.36 1.12
CA ASP A 193 9.01 -18.95 1.52
C ASP A 193 7.59 -18.40 1.62
N ILE A 194 6.74 -18.69 0.62
CA ILE A 194 5.31 -18.33 0.62
C ILE A 194 4.60 -18.92 1.85
N LYS A 195 4.82 -20.21 2.13
CA LYS A 195 4.20 -20.90 3.27
C LYS A 195 4.66 -20.30 4.59
N LYS A 196 5.97 -20.16 4.80
CA LYS A 196 6.53 -19.55 6.01
C LYS A 196 6.00 -18.13 6.22
N ALA A 197 5.91 -17.32 5.17
CA ALA A 197 5.38 -15.97 5.27
C ALA A 197 3.89 -15.94 5.69
N TYR A 198 3.07 -16.83 5.13
CA TYR A 198 1.67 -17.01 5.55
C TYR A 198 1.56 -17.52 6.99
N GLU A 199 2.33 -18.54 7.37
CA GLU A 199 2.36 -19.14 8.71
C GLU A 199 2.76 -18.11 9.78
N GLU A 200 3.65 -17.16 9.49
CA GLU A 200 3.95 -16.07 10.44
C GLU A 200 2.81 -15.02 10.53
N LEU A 201 2.04 -14.77 9.47
CA LEU A 201 0.86 -13.90 9.52
C LEU A 201 -0.32 -14.55 10.25
N GLU A 202 -0.50 -15.86 10.09
CA GLU A 202 -1.58 -16.63 10.74
C GLU A 202 -1.51 -16.57 12.26
N LYS A 203 -0.30 -16.46 12.84
CA LYS A 203 -0.09 -16.26 14.29
C LYS A 203 -0.53 -14.87 14.78
N GLN A 204 -0.67 -13.90 13.87
CA GLN A 204 -0.84 -12.47 14.18
C GLN A 204 -2.24 -11.93 13.87
N ALA A 205 -2.95 -12.51 12.90
CA ALA A 205 -4.29 -12.10 12.46
C ALA A 205 -5.39 -13.08 12.91
N ASP A 206 -6.62 -12.57 13.00
CA ASP A 206 -7.85 -13.38 13.09
C ASP A 206 -8.41 -13.69 11.69
N ILE A 207 -8.16 -12.79 10.72
CA ILE A 207 -8.57 -12.91 9.31
C ILE A 207 -7.40 -12.58 8.37
N ILE A 208 -7.13 -13.43 7.38
CA ILE A 208 -6.21 -13.14 6.27
C ILE A 208 -7.01 -12.95 4.98
N VAL A 209 -6.82 -11.80 4.32
CA VAL A 209 -7.44 -11.48 3.03
C VAL A 209 -6.39 -11.64 1.92
N VAL A 210 -6.53 -12.70 1.13
CA VAL A 210 -5.55 -13.08 0.10
C VAL A 210 -5.92 -12.43 -1.24
N GLU A 211 -4.96 -11.85 -1.95
CA GLU A 211 -5.14 -11.36 -3.32
C GLU A 211 -4.55 -12.32 -4.36
N GLY A 212 -5.34 -12.69 -5.37
CA GLY A 212 -4.83 -13.40 -6.54
C GLY A 212 -4.11 -12.50 -7.56
N ALA A 213 -3.39 -13.06 -8.52
CA ALA A 213 -2.69 -12.31 -9.57
C ALA A 213 -3.17 -12.69 -10.98
N GLY A 214 -3.41 -11.70 -11.86
CA GLY A 214 -3.93 -11.98 -13.21
C GLY A 214 -5.32 -12.62 -13.18
N SER A 215 -5.48 -13.76 -13.88
CA SER A 215 -6.70 -14.56 -13.94
C SER A 215 -6.44 -16.02 -13.51
N PRO A 216 -7.35 -16.68 -12.77
CA PRO A 216 -7.19 -18.10 -12.44
C PRO A 216 -7.33 -19.03 -13.65
N ALA A 217 -7.96 -18.57 -14.74
CA ALA A 217 -8.13 -19.34 -15.97
C ALA A 217 -6.95 -19.20 -16.97
N GLU A 218 -5.77 -18.78 -16.51
CA GLU A 218 -4.54 -18.77 -17.32
C GLU A 218 -3.99 -20.21 -17.49
N ILE A 219 -4.64 -20.99 -18.37
CA ILE A 219 -4.34 -22.42 -18.63
C ILE A 219 -2.84 -22.67 -18.84
N ASN A 220 -2.16 -21.75 -19.55
CA ASN A 220 -0.73 -21.82 -19.86
C ASN A 220 0.19 -21.69 -18.64
N LEU A 221 -0.30 -21.17 -17.52
CA LEU A 221 0.46 -20.90 -16.29
C LEU A 221 0.04 -21.81 -15.11
N LYS A 222 -1.04 -22.59 -15.27
CA LYS A 222 -1.66 -23.45 -14.26
C LYS A 222 -0.70 -24.45 -13.61
N GLU A 223 0.27 -25.00 -14.36
CA GLU A 223 1.24 -25.95 -13.79
C GLU A 223 2.05 -25.25 -12.68
N ASN A 224 1.87 -25.71 -11.44
CA ASN A 224 2.43 -25.09 -10.23
C ASN A 224 2.08 -23.60 -10.12
N ASP A 225 0.81 -23.27 -10.32
CA ASP A 225 0.28 -21.99 -9.86
C ASP A 225 0.60 -21.78 -8.37
N ILE A 226 1.07 -20.58 -8.05
CA ILE A 226 1.39 -20.11 -6.70
C ILE A 226 0.68 -18.79 -6.37
N VAL A 227 -0.23 -18.33 -7.24
CA VAL A 227 -0.88 -17.01 -7.18
C VAL A 227 -2.40 -17.03 -7.29
N ASN A 228 -3.03 -18.10 -7.79
CA ASN A 228 -4.49 -18.20 -7.88
C ASN A 228 -5.03 -19.48 -7.23
N MET A 229 -5.48 -20.46 -8.01
CA MET A 229 -6.10 -21.70 -7.52
C MET A 229 -5.11 -22.65 -6.86
N GLY A 230 -3.87 -22.71 -7.32
CA GLY A 230 -2.81 -23.45 -6.63
C GLY A 230 -2.47 -22.84 -5.25
N LEU A 231 -2.67 -21.53 -5.08
CA LEU A 231 -2.58 -20.88 -3.78
C LEU A 231 -3.85 -21.11 -2.94
N ALA A 232 -5.03 -21.02 -3.54
CA ALA A 232 -6.30 -21.30 -2.87
C ALA A 232 -6.39 -22.74 -2.36
N GLU A 233 -5.80 -23.70 -3.07
CA GLU A 233 -5.62 -25.07 -2.58
C GLU A 233 -4.60 -25.12 -1.43
N MET A 234 -3.43 -24.52 -1.61
CA MET A 234 -2.34 -24.52 -0.62
C MET A 234 -2.73 -23.93 0.74
N LEU A 235 -3.59 -22.91 0.74
CA LEU A 235 -4.12 -22.22 1.92
C LEU A 235 -5.52 -22.71 2.34
N ASN A 236 -6.08 -23.69 1.61
CA ASN A 236 -7.47 -24.13 1.69
C ASN A 236 -8.52 -23.00 1.62
N ALA A 237 -8.22 -21.89 0.95
CA ALA A 237 -9.05 -20.69 0.94
C ALA A 237 -10.34 -20.84 0.11
N PRO A 238 -11.47 -20.27 0.59
CA PRO A 238 -12.62 -19.96 -0.26
C PRO A 238 -12.30 -18.73 -1.12
N VAL A 239 -12.82 -18.72 -2.35
CA VAL A 239 -12.51 -17.74 -3.39
C VAL A 239 -13.74 -16.88 -3.71
N LEU A 240 -13.54 -15.56 -3.76
CA LEU A 240 -14.43 -14.58 -4.37
C LEU A 240 -13.87 -14.23 -5.76
N LEU A 241 -14.67 -14.37 -6.81
CA LEU A 241 -14.24 -14.13 -8.19
C LEU A 241 -14.83 -12.81 -8.73
N VAL A 242 -13.94 -11.88 -9.09
CA VAL A 242 -14.29 -10.51 -9.50
C VAL A 242 -14.26 -10.35 -11.03
N GLY A 243 -15.35 -9.87 -11.61
CA GLY A 243 -15.44 -9.45 -13.02
C GLY A 243 -15.48 -7.93 -13.19
N ASP A 244 -14.92 -7.41 -14.28
CA ASP A 244 -14.92 -5.98 -14.61
C ASP A 244 -16.00 -5.66 -15.65
N ILE A 245 -17.02 -4.86 -15.30
CA ILE A 245 -18.07 -4.47 -16.25
C ILE A 245 -17.76 -3.19 -17.05
N ASP A 246 -16.84 -2.36 -16.58
CA ASP A 246 -16.41 -1.12 -17.27
C ASP A 246 -15.67 -1.46 -18.57
N ARG A 247 -14.98 -2.61 -18.60
CA ARG A 247 -14.39 -3.23 -19.80
C ARG A 247 -15.38 -4.04 -20.66
N GLY A 248 -16.63 -4.17 -20.23
CA GLY A 248 -17.69 -4.89 -20.94
C GLY A 248 -17.62 -6.42 -20.85
N GLY A 249 -18.75 -7.07 -21.17
CA GLY A 249 -18.82 -8.54 -21.28
C GLY A 249 -18.73 -9.32 -19.97
N VAL A 250 -18.94 -8.69 -18.80
CA VAL A 250 -18.66 -9.29 -17.47
C VAL A 250 -19.28 -10.68 -17.23
N PHE A 251 -20.49 -10.93 -17.73
CA PHE A 251 -21.13 -12.25 -17.61
C PHE A 251 -20.36 -13.34 -18.36
N ALA A 252 -19.80 -13.04 -19.54
CA ALA A 252 -18.97 -13.96 -20.30
C ALA A 252 -17.58 -14.12 -19.66
N GLN A 253 -17.04 -13.07 -19.00
CA GLN A 253 -15.80 -13.20 -18.22
C GLN A 253 -15.97 -14.16 -17.04
N LEU A 254 -17.03 -13.97 -16.24
CA LEU A 254 -17.30 -14.75 -15.03
C LEU A 254 -17.67 -16.20 -15.37
N ILE A 255 -18.63 -16.42 -16.29
CA ILE A 255 -18.97 -17.77 -16.77
C ILE A 255 -17.76 -18.41 -17.45
N GLY A 256 -17.07 -17.70 -18.34
CA GLY A 256 -15.90 -18.23 -19.06
C GLY A 256 -14.81 -18.70 -18.11
N THR A 257 -14.50 -17.93 -17.07
CA THR A 257 -13.58 -18.35 -16.00
C THR A 257 -14.10 -19.60 -15.29
N LEU A 258 -15.36 -19.60 -14.81
CA LEU A 258 -15.96 -20.73 -14.10
C LEU A 258 -16.06 -22.04 -14.92
N MET A 259 -16.10 -21.96 -16.26
CA MET A 259 -16.13 -23.13 -17.15
C MET A 259 -14.72 -23.64 -17.55
N LEU A 260 -13.65 -22.93 -17.18
CA LEU A 260 -12.25 -23.32 -17.43
C LEU A 260 -11.53 -23.84 -16.18
N LEU A 261 -12.20 -23.79 -15.02
CA LEU A 261 -11.75 -24.39 -13.77
C LEU A 261 -12.10 -25.88 -13.72
N GLU A 262 -11.25 -26.68 -13.08
CA GLU A 262 -11.60 -28.05 -12.68
C GLU A 262 -12.61 -28.03 -11.52
N ASP A 263 -13.39 -29.10 -11.34
CA ASP A 263 -14.48 -29.14 -10.35
C ASP A 263 -14.00 -28.84 -8.91
N CYS A 264 -12.79 -29.26 -8.55
CA CYS A 264 -12.17 -28.98 -7.26
C CYS A 264 -11.82 -27.49 -7.08
N GLU A 265 -11.35 -26.81 -8.13
CA GLU A 265 -11.05 -25.37 -8.13
C GLU A 265 -12.35 -24.56 -8.12
N LYS A 266 -13.31 -24.97 -8.96
CA LYS A 266 -14.64 -24.35 -9.04
C LYS A 266 -15.38 -24.43 -7.70
N ALA A 267 -15.28 -25.57 -7.00
CA ALA A 267 -15.86 -25.75 -5.66
C ALA A 267 -15.27 -24.82 -4.58
N ARG A 268 -14.08 -24.24 -4.80
CA ARG A 268 -13.51 -23.19 -3.93
C ARG A 268 -14.14 -21.82 -4.17
N VAL A 269 -14.70 -21.54 -5.35
CA VAL A 269 -15.39 -20.27 -5.61
C VAL A 269 -16.72 -20.26 -4.85
N LYS A 270 -16.85 -19.37 -3.87
CA LYS A 270 -18.06 -19.24 -3.03
C LYS A 270 -18.91 -18.02 -3.35
N GLY A 271 -18.39 -17.05 -4.10
CA GLY A 271 -19.13 -15.87 -4.51
C GLY A 271 -18.55 -15.17 -5.73
N LEU A 272 -19.42 -14.52 -6.50
CA LEU A 272 -19.06 -13.71 -7.67
C LEU A 272 -19.30 -12.23 -7.37
N ILE A 273 -18.38 -11.35 -7.80
CA ILE A 273 -18.52 -9.90 -7.67
C ILE A 273 -18.51 -9.29 -9.07
N ILE A 274 -19.56 -8.52 -9.40
CA ILE A 274 -19.55 -7.62 -10.56
C ILE A 274 -19.00 -6.27 -10.09
N ASN A 275 -17.84 -5.85 -10.58
CA ASN A 275 -17.15 -4.64 -10.13
C ASN A 275 -17.19 -3.53 -11.19
N LYS A 276 -16.96 -2.28 -10.75
CA LYS A 276 -16.91 -1.05 -11.55
C LYS A 276 -18.23 -0.67 -12.24
N PHE A 277 -19.38 -1.05 -11.68
CA PHE A 277 -20.68 -0.81 -12.31
C PHE A 277 -21.06 0.69 -12.39
N ARG A 278 -21.75 1.08 -13.48
CA ARG A 278 -22.28 2.44 -13.69
C ARG A 278 -23.73 2.36 -14.15
N GLY A 279 -24.64 3.06 -13.45
CA GLY A 279 -26.06 3.10 -13.76
C GLY A 279 -26.94 2.49 -12.67
N ASP A 280 -28.15 2.07 -13.04
CA ASP A 280 -29.12 1.44 -12.16
C ASP A 280 -28.90 -0.09 -12.09
N LYS A 281 -28.74 -0.64 -10.88
CA LYS A 281 -28.47 -2.08 -10.67
C LYS A 281 -29.57 -2.97 -11.26
N SER A 282 -30.83 -2.52 -11.22
CA SER A 282 -31.99 -3.33 -11.66
C SER A 282 -31.91 -3.79 -13.12
N ILE A 283 -31.15 -3.09 -13.95
CA ILE A 283 -30.88 -3.44 -15.35
C ILE A 283 -30.06 -4.75 -15.46
N LEU A 284 -29.25 -5.09 -14.44
CA LEU A 284 -28.41 -6.29 -14.41
C LEU A 284 -29.11 -7.52 -13.84
N ASP A 285 -30.20 -7.38 -13.08
CA ASP A 285 -30.79 -8.49 -12.31
C ASP A 285 -31.14 -9.73 -13.17
N PRO A 286 -31.71 -9.63 -14.38
CA PRO A 286 -31.93 -10.79 -15.26
C PRO A 286 -30.63 -11.48 -15.70
N GLY A 287 -29.55 -10.71 -15.86
CA GLY A 287 -28.21 -11.22 -16.18
C GLY A 287 -27.54 -11.88 -14.98
N ILE A 288 -27.77 -11.36 -13.77
CA ILE A 288 -27.34 -11.95 -12.50
C ILE A 288 -28.00 -13.30 -12.30
N THR A 289 -29.33 -13.39 -12.40
CA THR A 289 -30.05 -14.68 -12.31
C THR A 289 -29.58 -15.68 -13.37
N MET A 290 -29.23 -15.22 -14.59
CA MET A 290 -28.69 -16.09 -15.64
C MET A 290 -27.24 -16.57 -15.34
N LEU A 291 -26.42 -15.71 -14.74
CA LEU A 291 -25.07 -16.01 -14.27
C LEU A 291 -25.07 -17.04 -13.14
N GLU A 292 -25.92 -16.85 -12.11
CA GLU A 292 -26.04 -17.78 -10.98
C GLU A 292 -26.52 -19.16 -11.43
N ASN A 293 -27.59 -19.22 -12.24
CA ASN A 293 -28.14 -20.48 -12.76
C ASN A 293 -27.17 -21.25 -13.68
N LYS A 294 -26.24 -20.56 -14.36
CA LYS A 294 -25.21 -21.20 -15.21
C LYS A 294 -23.91 -21.53 -14.47
N GLY A 295 -23.50 -20.68 -13.54
CA GLY A 295 -22.29 -20.87 -12.75
C GLY A 295 -22.47 -21.92 -11.66
N GLY A 296 -23.63 -21.92 -10.99
CA GLY A 296 -23.86 -22.62 -9.73
C GLY A 296 -23.29 -21.89 -8.50
N ILE A 297 -22.90 -20.62 -8.66
CA ILE A 297 -22.23 -19.78 -7.66
C ILE A 297 -23.02 -18.46 -7.53
N PRO A 298 -23.32 -17.96 -6.31
CA PRO A 298 -24.11 -16.74 -6.10
C PRO A 298 -23.34 -15.46 -6.46
N VAL A 299 -24.07 -14.42 -6.86
CA VAL A 299 -23.51 -13.06 -7.02
C VAL A 299 -23.62 -12.33 -5.69
N ILE A 300 -22.53 -12.33 -4.94
CA ILE A 300 -22.44 -11.73 -3.59
C ILE A 300 -22.36 -10.20 -3.62
N GLY A 301 -22.28 -9.57 -4.79
CA GLY A 301 -22.28 -8.12 -4.88
C GLY A 301 -22.16 -7.52 -6.28
N VAL A 302 -22.63 -6.27 -6.40
CA VAL A 302 -22.52 -5.43 -7.59
C VAL A 302 -21.95 -4.08 -7.16
N VAL A 303 -20.62 -3.97 -7.20
CA VAL A 303 -19.86 -2.82 -6.71
C VAL A 303 -19.81 -1.73 -7.79
N PRO A 304 -20.20 -0.49 -7.47
CA PRO A 304 -20.16 0.61 -8.42
C PRO A 304 -18.74 1.03 -8.78
N TYR A 305 -18.57 1.84 -9.83
CA TYR A 305 -17.31 2.52 -10.09
C TYR A 305 -17.03 3.52 -8.96
N MET A 306 -15.97 3.26 -8.19
CA MET A 306 -15.61 4.05 -7.01
C MET A 306 -14.55 5.10 -7.32
N ASN A 307 -14.91 6.37 -7.19
CA ASN A 307 -13.93 7.47 -7.17
C ASN A 307 -13.27 7.54 -5.77
N VAL A 308 -12.25 6.71 -5.54
CA VAL A 308 -11.41 6.72 -4.32
C VAL A 308 -9.96 7.06 -4.69
N SER A 309 -9.35 7.98 -3.94
CA SER A 309 -8.00 8.47 -4.22
C SER A 309 -6.94 7.66 -3.47
N LEU A 310 -6.70 6.42 -3.91
CA LEU A 310 -5.77 5.46 -3.32
C LEU A 310 -4.60 5.12 -4.26
N GLU A 311 -3.53 4.54 -3.73
CA GLU A 311 -2.30 4.21 -4.48
C GLU A 311 -2.49 3.06 -5.49
N ASP A 312 -2.14 3.29 -6.75
CA ASP A 312 -2.28 2.31 -7.83
C ASP A 312 -1.08 1.34 -7.94
N GLU A 313 -1.38 0.11 -8.33
CA GLU A 313 -0.44 -1.01 -8.45
C GLU A 313 0.30 -1.08 -9.80
N ASP A 314 -0.46 -0.99 -10.90
CA ASP A 314 -0.03 -1.26 -12.28
C ASP A 314 0.44 0.02 -13.02
N SER A 315 1.20 -0.15 -14.11
CA SER A 315 1.47 0.92 -15.08
C SER A 315 0.27 1.29 -15.98
N LEU A 316 -0.86 0.59 -15.82
CA LEU A 316 -2.12 0.75 -16.54
C LEU A 316 -3.15 1.58 -15.74
N THR A 317 -2.70 2.64 -15.07
CA THR A 317 -3.57 3.58 -14.35
C THR A 317 -4.25 4.57 -15.31
N SER A 318 -5.42 5.07 -14.92
CA SER A 318 -6.05 6.24 -15.55
C SER A 318 -5.37 7.57 -15.18
N ARG A 319 -4.37 7.58 -14.28
CA ARG A 319 -3.60 8.80 -13.99
C ARG A 319 -2.74 9.24 -15.18
N PHE A 320 -2.43 8.31 -16.08
CA PHE A 320 -1.76 8.57 -17.35
C PHE A 320 -2.71 9.03 -18.47
N ASP A 321 -4.01 9.12 -18.21
CA ASP A 321 -4.96 9.74 -19.14
C ASP A 321 -4.75 11.26 -19.20
N LYS A 322 -5.17 11.88 -20.31
CA LYS A 322 -5.04 13.33 -20.49
C LYS A 322 -5.94 14.09 -19.54
N LYS A 323 -5.33 14.89 -18.65
CA LYS A 323 -6.00 15.87 -17.80
C LYS A 323 -5.83 17.28 -18.37
N GLU A 324 -6.82 18.13 -18.13
CA GLU A 324 -6.73 19.56 -18.40
C GLU A 324 -5.82 20.27 -17.37
N GLU A 325 -5.34 21.46 -17.72
CA GLU A 325 -4.52 22.30 -16.85
C GLU A 325 -5.39 23.08 -15.87
N ALA A 326 -4.95 23.16 -14.60
CA ALA A 326 -5.62 23.89 -13.54
C ALA A 326 -4.93 25.24 -13.26
N GLN A 327 -5.20 25.82 -12.09
CA GLN A 327 -4.59 27.11 -11.69
C GLN A 327 -3.08 26.98 -11.45
N ILE A 328 -2.65 25.84 -10.90
CA ILE A 328 -1.24 25.41 -10.81
C ILE A 328 -1.09 24.11 -11.59
N ASP A 329 -0.06 24.01 -12.42
CA ASP A 329 0.21 22.83 -13.23
C ASP A 329 1.58 22.19 -12.94
N ILE A 330 1.54 20.89 -12.68
CA ILE A 330 2.70 20.04 -12.34
C ILE A 330 2.84 18.95 -13.41
N ALA A 331 3.88 19.07 -14.24
CA ALA A 331 4.18 18.10 -15.30
C ALA A 331 5.25 17.09 -14.82
N ILE A 332 4.85 15.83 -14.67
CA ILE A 332 5.76 14.72 -14.36
C ILE A 332 6.21 14.09 -15.68
N ILE A 333 7.51 13.99 -15.91
CA ILE A 333 8.01 13.34 -17.12
C ILE A 333 7.78 11.82 -17.02
N ARG A 334 6.93 11.29 -17.92
CA ARG A 334 6.56 9.88 -17.97
C ARG A 334 7.65 9.06 -18.68
N PHE A 335 8.71 8.73 -17.96
CA PHE A 335 9.77 7.87 -18.49
C PHE A 335 9.25 6.46 -18.86
N PRO A 336 9.81 5.79 -19.88
CA PRO A 336 9.46 4.41 -20.22
C PRO A 336 9.69 3.38 -19.10
N ARG A 337 10.63 3.62 -18.16
CA ARG A 337 10.85 2.79 -16.95
C ARG A 337 10.65 3.60 -15.68
N ILE A 338 9.67 4.51 -15.69
CA ILE A 338 9.21 5.25 -14.50
C ILE A 338 8.89 4.30 -13.36
N SER A 339 9.28 4.68 -12.15
CA SER A 339 8.98 3.93 -10.91
C SER A 339 8.69 4.89 -9.77
N ASN A 340 7.87 4.44 -8.81
CA ASN A 340 7.46 5.23 -7.67
C ASN A 340 6.69 6.51 -8.10
N PHE A 341 5.85 6.38 -9.13
CA PHE A 341 4.94 7.45 -9.56
C PHE A 341 3.84 7.74 -8.53
N SER A 342 3.65 6.84 -7.56
CA SER A 342 2.85 7.04 -6.35
C SER A 342 3.21 8.31 -5.57
N ASP A 343 4.48 8.72 -5.60
CA ASP A 343 5.04 9.79 -4.76
C ASP A 343 4.47 11.19 -5.08
N PHE A 344 3.66 11.32 -6.13
CA PHE A 344 3.03 12.58 -6.55
C PHE A 344 1.51 12.60 -6.30
N SER A 345 0.95 11.53 -5.71
CA SER A 345 -0.48 11.37 -5.42
C SER A 345 -1.04 12.49 -4.54
N VAL A 346 -0.22 13.01 -3.61
CA VAL A 346 -0.61 14.08 -2.69
C VAL A 346 -0.99 15.38 -3.42
N PHE A 347 -0.37 15.68 -4.58
CA PHE A 347 -0.72 16.86 -5.38
C PHE A 347 -2.04 16.69 -6.13
N GLU A 348 -2.45 15.46 -6.48
CA GLU A 348 -3.71 15.18 -7.18
C GLU A 348 -4.96 15.45 -6.32
N GLN A 349 -4.77 15.65 -5.01
CA GLN A 349 -5.82 15.93 -4.04
C GLN A 349 -6.03 17.44 -3.81
N ILE A 350 -5.15 18.29 -4.33
CA ILE A 350 -5.15 19.73 -4.06
C ILE A 350 -6.05 20.45 -5.07
N LYS A 351 -7.12 21.07 -4.59
CA LYS A 351 -8.07 21.83 -5.43
C LYS A 351 -7.32 22.95 -6.17
N GLY A 352 -7.49 22.99 -7.49
CA GLY A 352 -6.82 23.97 -8.35
C GLY A 352 -5.43 23.55 -8.85
N VAL A 353 -4.96 22.35 -8.52
CA VAL A 353 -3.72 21.76 -9.05
C VAL A 353 -4.01 20.69 -10.11
N SER A 354 -3.32 20.74 -11.24
CA SER A 354 -3.27 19.67 -12.24
C SER A 354 -1.93 18.92 -12.12
N VAL A 355 -2.00 17.60 -12.19
CA VAL A 355 -0.82 16.71 -12.17
C VAL A 355 -0.86 15.88 -13.45
N ARG A 356 -0.01 16.21 -14.41
CA ARG A 356 -0.03 15.66 -15.77
C ARG A 356 1.21 14.82 -16.01
N TYR A 357 1.02 13.57 -16.43
CA TYR A 357 2.13 12.70 -16.86
C TYR A 357 2.39 12.89 -18.35
N VAL A 358 3.54 13.46 -18.69
CA VAL A 358 3.86 13.89 -20.08
C VAL A 358 4.97 13.05 -20.69
N ASP A 359 4.76 12.53 -21.89
CA ASP A 359 5.71 11.65 -22.60
C ASP A 359 6.40 12.31 -23.81
N SER A 360 6.03 13.55 -24.13
CA SER A 360 6.43 14.25 -25.36
C SER A 360 6.41 15.77 -25.20
N VAL A 361 7.27 16.48 -25.94
CA VAL A 361 7.41 17.95 -25.86
C VAL A 361 6.09 18.68 -26.17
N THR A 362 5.26 18.12 -27.05
CA THR A 362 3.93 18.62 -27.39
C THR A 362 2.91 18.51 -26.26
N GLN A 363 3.17 17.70 -25.23
CA GLN A 363 2.34 17.61 -24.02
C GLN A 363 2.87 18.46 -22.86
N LEU A 364 4.16 18.85 -22.88
CA LEU A 364 4.78 19.53 -21.74
C LEU A 364 4.13 20.90 -21.47
N HIS A 365 3.89 21.69 -22.53
CA HIS A 365 3.35 23.06 -22.46
C HIS A 365 4.18 23.98 -21.54
N HIS A 366 3.55 24.68 -20.59
CA HIS A 366 4.15 25.69 -19.72
C HIS A 366 3.77 25.45 -18.24
N PRO A 367 4.27 24.36 -17.63
CA PRO A 367 3.93 24.00 -16.25
C PRO A 367 4.63 24.92 -15.25
N ASP A 368 4.03 25.12 -14.08
CA ASP A 368 4.65 25.85 -12.97
C ASP A 368 5.77 25.02 -12.33
N MET A 369 5.65 23.68 -12.38
CA MET A 369 6.61 22.72 -11.86
C MET A 369 6.81 21.53 -12.81
N ILE A 370 8.07 21.18 -13.10
CA ILE A 370 8.46 19.96 -13.80
C ILE A 370 9.07 18.97 -12.80
N ILE A 371 8.61 17.72 -12.84
CA ILE A 371 9.14 16.64 -12.01
C ILE A 371 9.85 15.60 -12.88
N LEU A 372 11.09 15.27 -12.52
CA LEU A 372 11.84 14.12 -13.01
C LEU A 372 11.73 12.99 -11.96
N PRO A 373 10.90 11.95 -12.20
CA PRO A 373 10.63 10.92 -11.20
C PRO A 373 11.76 9.89 -11.06
N GLY A 374 11.56 8.88 -10.21
CA GLY A 374 12.45 7.71 -10.17
C GLY A 374 12.36 6.88 -11.46
N SER A 375 13.48 6.25 -11.86
CA SER A 375 13.55 5.28 -12.95
C SER A 375 14.16 3.95 -12.46
N LYS A 376 13.98 2.88 -13.24
CA LYS A 376 14.74 1.61 -13.12
C LYS A 376 15.76 1.39 -14.25
N ASN A 377 15.88 2.35 -15.17
CA ASN A 377 16.94 2.45 -16.16
C ASN A 377 17.15 3.94 -16.47
N THR A 378 17.79 4.62 -15.52
CA THR A 378 18.10 6.05 -15.51
C THR A 378 18.90 6.45 -16.75
N MET A 379 19.89 5.65 -17.14
CA MET A 379 20.70 5.90 -18.34
C MET A 379 19.88 5.78 -19.64
N GLY A 380 19.03 4.76 -19.75
CA GLY A 380 18.16 4.51 -20.91
C GLY A 380 17.01 5.50 -21.04
N ASP A 381 16.46 5.98 -19.93
CA ASP A 381 15.39 6.98 -19.91
C ASP A 381 15.91 8.39 -20.20
N LEU A 382 17.14 8.72 -19.77
CA LEU A 382 17.81 9.95 -20.20
C LEU A 382 18.13 9.94 -21.71
N LYS A 383 18.56 8.80 -22.26
CA LYS A 383 18.71 8.63 -23.73
C LYS A 383 17.38 8.89 -24.46
N TRP A 384 16.28 8.38 -23.92
CA TRP A 384 14.94 8.59 -24.48
C TRP A 384 14.48 10.06 -24.40
N MET A 385 14.68 10.76 -23.26
CA MET A 385 14.42 12.20 -23.13
C MET A 385 15.24 13.04 -24.12
N ARG A 386 16.46 12.62 -24.43
CA ARG A 386 17.34 13.27 -25.41
C ARG A 386 16.87 13.02 -26.84
N GLN A 387 16.32 11.83 -27.13
CA GLN A 387 15.79 11.45 -28.44
C GLN A 387 14.43 12.11 -28.77
N ASN A 388 13.53 12.26 -27.80
CA ASN A 388 12.22 12.89 -28.01
C ASN A 388 12.22 14.42 -27.77
N GLY A 389 13.37 15.00 -27.38
CA GLY A 389 13.56 16.44 -27.17
C GLY A 389 13.12 16.97 -25.79
N LEU A 390 12.57 16.13 -24.91
CA LEU A 390 12.16 16.55 -23.57
C LEU A 390 13.33 17.09 -22.74
N GLU A 391 14.54 16.53 -22.86
CA GLU A 391 15.72 17.04 -22.15
C GLU A 391 15.96 18.53 -22.44
N ALA A 392 15.91 18.92 -23.71
CA ALA A 392 16.09 20.32 -24.12
C ALA A 392 14.93 21.20 -23.65
N ALA A 393 13.70 20.69 -23.64
CA ALA A 393 12.53 21.41 -23.16
C ALA A 393 12.57 21.66 -21.64
N VAL A 394 12.95 20.64 -20.84
CA VAL A 394 13.13 20.79 -19.39
C VAL A 394 14.32 21.72 -19.08
N LYS A 395 15.45 21.60 -19.78
CA LYS A 395 16.58 22.53 -19.61
C LYS A 395 16.20 23.97 -19.97
N LYS A 396 15.33 24.20 -20.96
CA LYS A 396 14.79 25.53 -21.29
C LYS A 396 13.90 26.08 -20.17
N GLY A 397 13.19 25.24 -19.42
CA GLY A 397 12.36 25.64 -18.29
C GLY A 397 13.14 26.17 -17.08
N LYS A 398 14.48 26.07 -17.05
CA LYS A 398 15.30 26.62 -15.96
C LYS A 398 15.06 28.14 -15.82
N GLY A 399 14.59 28.54 -14.64
CA GLY A 399 14.31 29.94 -14.31
C GLY A 399 12.85 30.33 -14.55
N ASP A 400 12.16 29.70 -15.49
CA ASP A 400 10.73 29.92 -15.82
C ASP A 400 9.78 29.09 -14.95
N CYS A 401 10.18 27.86 -14.58
CA CYS A 401 9.43 26.94 -13.71
C CYS A 401 10.29 26.42 -12.54
N VAL A 402 9.68 25.69 -11.61
CA VAL A 402 10.40 24.84 -10.64
C VAL A 402 10.77 23.52 -11.31
N ILE A 403 11.98 22.99 -11.09
CA ILE A 403 12.38 21.65 -11.55
C ILE A 403 12.73 20.80 -10.33
N PHE A 404 12.17 19.59 -10.22
CA PHE A 404 12.40 18.71 -9.06
C PHE A 404 12.75 17.28 -9.50
N GLY A 405 13.93 16.80 -9.14
CA GLY A 405 14.38 15.43 -9.42
C GLY A 405 14.29 14.51 -8.20
N ILE A 406 13.75 13.30 -8.37
CA ILE A 406 13.75 12.26 -7.34
C ILE A 406 14.50 11.03 -7.84
N CYS A 407 15.47 10.54 -7.05
CA CYS A 407 16.25 9.33 -7.31
C CYS A 407 16.87 9.32 -8.72
N GLY A 408 16.34 8.55 -9.68
CA GLY A 408 16.81 8.58 -11.07
C GLY A 408 16.77 9.98 -11.68
N GLY A 409 15.66 10.71 -11.50
CA GLY A 409 15.53 12.09 -11.96
C GLY A 409 16.44 13.09 -11.24
N TYR A 410 16.88 12.80 -10.01
CA TYR A 410 17.92 13.59 -9.32
C TYR A 410 19.30 13.35 -9.97
N GLN A 411 19.66 12.09 -10.22
CA GLN A 411 20.91 11.73 -10.91
C GLN A 411 21.03 12.38 -12.30
N MET A 412 19.91 12.45 -13.04
CA MET A 412 19.86 13.10 -14.35
C MET A 412 20.27 14.57 -14.33
N LEU A 413 20.05 15.32 -13.25
CA LEU A 413 20.39 16.75 -13.17
C LEU A 413 21.91 17.02 -13.22
N GLY A 414 22.75 16.02 -12.94
CA GLY A 414 24.20 16.17 -12.81
C GLY A 414 24.97 16.28 -14.14
N ASN A 415 26.30 16.32 -14.03
CA ASN A 415 27.23 16.30 -15.15
C ASN A 415 27.34 14.91 -15.80
N ARG A 416 27.36 13.84 -14.98
CA ARG A 416 27.60 12.46 -15.43
C ARG A 416 26.90 11.42 -14.55
N ILE A 417 26.40 10.36 -15.20
CA ILE A 417 26.02 9.10 -14.57
C ILE A 417 26.95 8.00 -15.12
N SER A 418 27.55 7.21 -14.24
CA SER A 418 28.45 6.11 -14.60
C SER A 418 27.93 4.78 -14.03
N ASP A 419 27.88 3.75 -14.86
CA ASP A 419 27.51 2.38 -14.49
C ASP A 419 28.70 1.43 -14.75
N PRO A 420 29.69 1.38 -13.84
CA PRO A 420 30.88 0.54 -13.99
C PRO A 420 30.60 -0.95 -13.75
N TYR A 421 29.41 -1.31 -13.28
CA TYR A 421 29.04 -2.68 -12.90
C TYR A 421 27.92 -3.29 -13.75
N SER A 422 27.41 -2.55 -14.74
CA SER A 422 26.29 -2.94 -15.62
C SER A 422 25.02 -3.29 -14.85
N ILE A 423 24.65 -2.40 -13.91
CA ILE A 423 23.42 -2.46 -13.10
C ILE A 423 22.19 -2.13 -13.94
N GLU A 424 22.30 -1.16 -14.86
CA GLU A 424 21.25 -0.74 -15.79
C GLU A 424 21.60 -1.12 -17.24
N GLU A 425 22.54 -0.38 -17.85
CA GLU A 425 22.97 -0.54 -19.24
C GLU A 425 24.50 -0.59 -19.41
N GLY A 426 25.26 -0.30 -18.34
CA GLY A 426 26.71 -0.22 -18.35
C GLY A 426 27.30 1.05 -18.98
N GLY A 427 28.56 1.33 -18.63
CA GLY A 427 29.34 2.41 -19.22
C GLY A 427 29.14 3.75 -18.52
N SER A 428 28.89 4.83 -19.27
CA SER A 428 28.55 6.14 -18.70
C SER A 428 27.79 7.01 -19.70
N ILE A 429 27.11 8.03 -19.19
CA ILE A 429 26.39 9.04 -19.98
C ILE A 429 26.55 10.42 -19.35
N ARG A 430 26.60 11.47 -20.17
CA ARG A 430 26.45 12.85 -19.70
C ARG A 430 25.01 13.08 -19.22
N GLY A 431 24.87 13.61 -18.02
CA GLY A 431 23.60 14.07 -17.47
C GLY A 431 23.10 15.34 -18.18
N MET A 432 22.16 16.03 -17.54
CA MET A 432 21.57 17.27 -18.03
C MET A 432 22.48 18.49 -17.81
N GLU A 433 23.61 18.36 -17.10
CA GLU A 433 24.56 19.46 -16.83
C GLU A 433 23.85 20.68 -16.17
N LEU A 434 22.89 20.42 -15.27
CA LEU A 434 22.15 21.45 -14.51
C LEU A 434 22.77 21.74 -13.14
N PHE A 435 23.45 20.75 -12.54
CA PHE A 435 24.24 20.90 -11.31
C PHE A 435 25.64 20.27 -11.44
N PRO A 436 26.67 20.86 -10.79
CA PRO A 436 28.02 20.32 -10.75
C PRO A 436 28.11 19.16 -9.74
N MET A 437 27.71 17.98 -10.21
CA MET A 437 27.69 16.74 -9.44
C MET A 437 27.77 15.52 -10.37
N GLU A 438 28.26 14.39 -9.85
CA GLU A 438 28.34 13.12 -10.60
C GLU A 438 27.74 11.96 -9.80
N THR A 439 27.15 11.00 -10.52
CA THR A 439 26.61 9.76 -9.95
C THR A 439 27.40 8.55 -10.43
N VAL A 440 27.71 7.63 -9.52
CA VAL A 440 28.16 6.26 -9.83
C VAL A 440 27.09 5.27 -9.38
N LEU A 441 26.69 4.33 -10.24
CA LEU A 441 25.83 3.20 -9.87
C LEU A 441 26.69 2.12 -9.22
N GLU A 442 26.47 1.89 -7.93
CA GLU A 442 27.16 0.90 -7.11
C GLU A 442 26.44 -0.46 -7.12
N LYS A 443 27.12 -1.51 -6.65
CA LYS A 443 26.53 -2.86 -6.55
C LYS A 443 25.51 -3.01 -5.42
N GLU A 444 25.66 -2.20 -4.37
CA GLU A 444 24.83 -2.31 -3.16
C GLU A 444 23.66 -1.33 -3.25
N LYS A 445 22.46 -1.85 -2.96
CA LYS A 445 21.19 -1.11 -3.03
C LYS A 445 20.88 -0.52 -1.67
N VAL A 446 21.00 0.80 -1.54
CA VAL A 446 20.51 1.55 -0.38
C VAL A 446 19.00 1.30 -0.30
N ARG A 447 18.57 0.78 0.85
CA ARG A 447 17.18 0.48 1.22
C ARG A 447 16.99 0.88 2.68
N THR A 448 16.36 2.02 2.94
CA THR A 448 16.01 2.40 4.33
C THR A 448 14.86 3.41 4.40
N GLN A 449 14.22 3.49 5.56
CA GLN A 449 13.38 4.61 5.97
C GLN A 449 14.27 5.76 6.46
N VAL A 450 13.88 7.00 6.16
CA VAL A 450 14.60 8.21 6.59
C VAL A 450 13.65 9.23 7.21
N GLU A 451 14.09 9.84 8.30
CA GLU A 451 13.49 11.03 8.88
C GLU A 451 14.52 12.18 8.86
N GLY A 452 14.08 13.40 8.66
CA GLY A 452 15.00 14.51 8.42
C GLY A 452 14.38 15.89 8.47
N CYS A 453 15.13 16.89 8.01
CA CYS A 453 14.66 18.26 7.85
C CYS A 453 15.21 18.85 6.54
N PHE A 454 14.42 19.71 5.90
CA PHE A 454 14.93 20.54 4.79
C PHE A 454 15.98 21.53 5.29
N GLY A 455 16.99 21.78 4.46
CA GLY A 455 18.00 22.81 4.70
C GLY A 455 17.44 24.22 4.66
N LYS A 456 18.31 25.23 4.74
CA LYS A 456 17.93 26.64 4.57
C LYS A 456 17.76 26.96 3.07
N LEU A 457 16.60 26.61 2.53
CA LEU A 457 16.28 26.72 1.11
C LEU A 457 16.11 28.19 0.66
N THR A 458 16.19 28.40 -0.65
CA THR A 458 15.95 29.69 -1.31
C THR A 458 15.11 29.51 -2.58
N GLY A 459 14.58 30.61 -3.09
CA GLY A 459 13.69 30.59 -4.27
C GLY A 459 12.26 30.18 -3.90
N VAL A 460 11.55 29.62 -4.87
CA VAL A 460 10.11 29.35 -4.79
C VAL A 460 9.76 28.42 -3.61
N LEU A 461 10.58 27.40 -3.35
CA LEU A 461 10.34 26.44 -2.26
C LEU A 461 11.01 26.85 -0.93
N SER A 462 11.35 28.12 -0.76
CA SER A 462 11.99 28.62 0.48
C SER A 462 11.13 28.43 1.74
N GLY A 463 9.80 28.37 1.60
CA GLY A 463 8.86 28.06 2.67
C GLY A 463 9.04 26.68 3.33
N LEU A 464 9.71 25.74 2.66
CA LEU A 464 10.05 24.43 3.25
C LEU A 464 11.20 24.48 4.27
N SER A 465 11.91 25.60 4.38
CA SER A 465 13.17 25.68 5.15
C SER A 465 13.01 25.26 6.61
N GLY A 466 13.72 24.20 7.02
CA GLY A 466 13.65 23.68 8.39
C GLY A 466 12.35 22.92 8.73
N MET A 467 11.45 22.68 7.77
CA MET A 467 10.36 21.73 7.97
C MET A 467 10.94 20.32 8.13
N GLY A 468 10.34 19.54 9.02
CA GLY A 468 10.59 18.10 9.11
C GLY A 468 10.07 17.37 7.86
N LEU A 469 10.72 16.29 7.49
CA LEU A 469 10.32 15.42 6.38
C LEU A 469 10.51 13.94 6.77
N LYS A 470 9.76 13.07 6.10
CA LYS A 470 9.90 11.62 6.16
C LYS A 470 9.87 11.04 4.74
N GLY A 471 10.38 9.83 4.59
CA GLY A 471 10.39 9.12 3.32
C GLY A 471 11.32 7.92 3.35
N TYR A 472 11.69 7.44 2.18
CA TYR A 472 12.51 6.23 2.04
C TYR A 472 13.50 6.35 0.88
N GLU A 473 14.62 5.66 1.03
CA GLU A 473 15.68 5.59 0.02
C GLU A 473 15.70 4.20 -0.61
N ILE A 474 15.69 4.15 -1.94
CA ILE A 474 15.67 2.91 -2.73
C ILE A 474 16.49 3.07 -4.02
N HIS A 475 17.81 3.12 -3.89
CA HIS A 475 18.71 3.48 -4.99
C HIS A 475 20.05 2.71 -4.96
N MET A 476 20.71 2.66 -6.11
CA MET A 476 22.09 2.16 -6.28
C MET A 476 23.05 3.26 -6.74
N GLY A 477 22.52 4.41 -7.17
CA GLY A 477 23.34 5.60 -7.46
C GLY A 477 23.88 6.23 -6.18
N ILE A 478 25.17 6.55 -6.16
CA ILE A 478 25.80 7.40 -5.16
C ILE A 478 26.22 8.70 -5.85
N THR A 479 25.52 9.79 -5.53
CA THR A 479 25.81 11.12 -6.08
C THR A 479 26.83 11.85 -5.21
N ARG A 480 27.84 12.46 -5.82
CA ARG A 480 28.81 13.34 -5.18
C ARG A 480 28.68 14.75 -5.73
N LEU A 481 28.48 15.73 -4.84
CA LEU A 481 28.40 17.14 -5.20
C LEU A 481 29.80 17.76 -5.26
N GLU A 482 30.02 18.72 -6.16
CA GLU A 482 31.23 19.55 -6.15
C GLU A 482 31.20 20.59 -5.00
N GLN A 483 32.36 21.12 -4.63
CA GLN A 483 32.48 22.05 -3.49
C GLN A 483 31.66 23.32 -3.70
N GLY A 484 30.96 23.77 -2.65
CA GLY A 484 30.10 24.96 -2.67
C GLY A 484 28.63 24.69 -3.02
N CYS A 485 28.28 23.48 -3.45
CA CYS A 485 26.89 23.03 -3.49
C CYS A 485 26.24 23.05 -2.09
N LYS A 486 24.92 23.16 -2.04
CA LYS A 486 24.13 23.08 -0.79
C LYS A 486 23.18 21.89 -0.85
N PRO A 487 23.12 21.04 0.18
CA PRO A 487 22.19 19.91 0.22
C PRO A 487 20.75 20.39 0.33
N LEU A 488 19.80 19.61 -0.20
CA LEU A 488 18.37 19.89 -0.04
C LEU A 488 17.93 19.68 1.41
N CYS A 489 18.46 18.65 2.06
CA CYS A 489 18.00 18.19 3.37
C CYS A 489 19.11 17.47 4.15
N THR A 490 18.84 17.26 5.43
CA THR A 490 19.63 16.38 6.31
C THR A 490 18.75 15.21 6.74
N LEU A 491 19.29 14.00 6.66
CA LEU A 491 18.57 12.75 6.85
C LEU A 491 19.22 11.92 7.96
N THR A 492 18.40 11.21 8.73
CA THR A 492 18.82 10.16 9.65
C THR A 492 18.21 8.83 9.19
N ASN A 493 19.07 7.84 8.96
CA ASN A 493 18.69 6.48 8.57
C ASN A 493 18.07 5.74 9.77
N ALA A 494 16.84 5.26 9.63
CA ALA A 494 16.08 4.63 10.72
C ALA A 494 16.70 3.32 11.23
N LEU A 495 17.44 2.58 10.39
CA LEU A 495 18.03 1.29 10.73
C LEU A 495 19.24 1.36 11.66
N ASN A 496 20.04 2.43 11.54
CA ASN A 496 21.36 2.53 12.17
C ASN A 496 21.65 3.89 12.81
N GLY A 497 20.70 4.84 12.77
CA GLY A 497 20.87 6.20 13.28
C GLY A 497 21.88 7.05 12.52
N GLN A 498 22.35 6.61 11.35
CA GLN A 498 23.38 7.32 10.58
C GLN A 498 22.81 8.60 9.98
N TRP A 499 23.38 9.73 10.40
CA TRP A 499 23.11 11.04 9.84
C TRP A 499 23.89 11.25 8.52
N LYS A 500 23.27 11.92 7.55
CA LYS A 500 23.92 12.42 6.33
C LYS A 500 23.21 13.66 5.78
N GLU A 501 23.87 14.34 4.86
CA GLU A 501 23.23 15.32 3.97
C GLU A 501 22.72 14.59 2.70
N ASP A 502 21.60 15.04 2.13
CA ASP A 502 21.13 14.55 0.82
C ASP A 502 20.60 15.69 -0.07
N GLY A 503 20.65 15.41 -1.38
CA GLY A 503 20.05 16.23 -2.40
C GLY A 503 20.85 17.47 -2.75
N ILE A 504 20.25 18.34 -3.54
CA ILE A 504 20.82 19.64 -3.93
C ILE A 504 19.71 20.65 -4.21
N PHE A 505 20.00 21.95 -4.08
CA PHE A 505 19.11 23.01 -4.57
C PHE A 505 19.85 24.24 -5.11
N GLY A 506 19.22 24.94 -6.04
CA GLY A 506 19.70 26.19 -6.64
C GLY A 506 18.85 26.59 -7.86
N ASP A 507 18.68 27.89 -8.11
CA ASP A 507 17.94 28.43 -9.27
C ASP A 507 16.50 27.91 -9.48
N ASN A 508 15.82 27.54 -8.39
CA ASN A 508 14.52 26.83 -8.37
C ASN A 508 14.55 25.40 -8.97
N ILE A 509 15.75 24.83 -9.11
CA ILE A 509 15.96 23.41 -9.33
C ILE A 509 16.30 22.74 -8.00
N TYR A 510 15.73 21.56 -7.76
CA TYR A 510 15.84 20.79 -6.52
C TYR A 510 16.04 19.30 -6.87
N GLY A 511 16.75 18.55 -6.04
CA GLY A 511 16.97 17.10 -6.24
C GLY A 511 17.23 16.36 -4.93
N THR A 512 16.85 15.07 -4.85
CA THR A 512 17.02 14.21 -3.66
C THR A 512 16.88 12.72 -4.00
N TYR A 513 17.39 11.82 -3.16
CA TYR A 513 17.10 10.38 -3.20
C TYR A 513 15.82 9.96 -2.47
N VAL A 514 15.23 10.85 -1.66
CA VAL A 514 14.08 10.54 -0.80
C VAL A 514 12.79 10.41 -1.62
N HIS A 515 12.27 9.20 -1.66
CA HIS A 515 10.93 8.89 -2.15
C HIS A 515 9.88 9.15 -1.06
N GLY A 516 8.66 9.55 -1.47
CA GLY A 516 7.58 9.96 -0.56
C GLY A 516 7.79 11.31 0.16
N ILE A 517 8.82 12.09 -0.22
CA ILE A 517 9.19 13.35 0.44
C ILE A 517 8.07 14.41 0.52
N PHE A 518 7.02 14.29 -0.32
CA PHE A 518 5.89 15.22 -0.33
C PHE A 518 4.71 14.81 0.56
N ASP A 519 4.70 13.56 1.06
CA ASP A 519 3.57 12.94 1.77
C ASP A 519 3.47 13.40 3.25
N GLU A 520 4.56 13.87 3.86
CA GLU A 520 4.60 14.24 5.28
C GLU A 520 3.98 15.62 5.55
N GLY A 521 3.00 15.65 6.46
CA GLY A 521 2.42 16.88 7.00
C GLY A 521 1.84 17.82 5.95
N THR A 522 2.45 19.00 5.81
CA THR A 522 1.98 20.09 4.93
C THR A 522 2.88 20.34 3.72
N ILE A 523 3.93 19.54 3.49
CA ILE A 523 4.98 19.80 2.47
C ILE A 523 4.39 20.11 1.09
N ALA A 524 3.50 19.25 0.57
CA ALA A 524 2.86 19.45 -0.73
C ALA A 524 2.07 20.78 -0.83
N SER A 525 1.39 21.19 0.24
CA SER A 525 0.68 22.48 0.27
C SER A 525 1.63 23.68 0.28
N VAL A 526 2.78 23.60 0.96
CA VAL A 526 3.79 24.66 0.97
C VAL A 526 4.46 24.81 -0.39
N ILE A 527 4.71 23.69 -1.08
CA ILE A 527 5.18 23.68 -2.48
C ILE A 527 4.17 24.39 -3.39
N VAL A 528 2.90 23.99 -3.33
CA VAL A 528 1.85 24.57 -4.18
C VAL A 528 1.57 26.04 -3.87
N ASN A 529 1.64 26.46 -2.61
CA ASN A 529 1.56 27.87 -2.23
C ASN A 529 2.73 28.69 -2.80
N GLY A 530 3.96 28.16 -2.77
CA GLY A 530 5.11 28.82 -3.41
C GLY A 530 4.93 28.97 -4.93
N LEU A 531 4.37 27.96 -5.61
CA LEU A 531 4.01 28.05 -7.03
C LEU A 531 2.92 29.11 -7.28
N ALA A 532 1.92 29.20 -6.41
CA ALA A 532 0.85 30.21 -6.48
C ALA A 532 1.37 31.64 -6.26
N GLU A 533 2.23 31.86 -5.26
CA GLU A 533 2.91 33.14 -5.01
C GLU A 533 3.76 33.55 -6.22
N ARG A 534 4.56 32.62 -6.78
CA ARG A 534 5.35 32.84 -8.01
C ARG A 534 4.48 33.29 -9.18
N LYS A 535 3.30 32.69 -9.32
CA LYS A 535 2.32 32.95 -10.40
C LYS A 535 1.44 34.19 -10.13
N GLY A 536 1.53 34.78 -8.95
CA GLY A 536 0.73 35.94 -8.55
C GLY A 536 -0.75 35.62 -8.28
N ILE A 537 -1.08 34.37 -7.92
CA ILE A 537 -2.46 33.93 -7.65
C ILE A 537 -2.63 33.48 -6.20
N THR A 538 -3.89 33.39 -5.75
CA THR A 538 -4.26 32.77 -4.48
C THR A 538 -5.20 31.59 -4.75
N LEU A 539 -4.95 30.45 -4.11
CA LEU A 539 -5.77 29.25 -4.26
C LEU A 539 -6.87 29.20 -3.19
N GLU A 540 -8.12 29.08 -3.63
CA GLU A 540 -9.27 28.98 -2.72
C GLU A 540 -9.45 27.56 -2.17
N GLY A 541 -8.85 27.32 -1.01
CA GLY A 541 -8.96 26.07 -0.25
C GLY A 541 -7.67 25.26 -0.27
N GLY A 542 -6.73 25.61 0.62
CA GLY A 542 -5.58 24.76 0.91
C GLY A 542 -5.97 23.45 1.59
N LEU A 543 -5.09 22.46 1.56
CA LEU A 543 -5.26 21.21 2.31
C LEU A 543 -5.40 21.53 3.82
N MET A 544 -6.53 21.16 4.41
CA MET A 544 -6.75 21.23 5.87
C MET A 544 -6.41 19.92 6.60
N MET A 545 -5.92 18.91 5.88
CA MET A 545 -5.54 17.59 6.42
C MET A 545 -4.22 17.15 5.81
N ASP A 546 -3.43 16.42 6.59
CA ASP A 546 -2.25 15.71 6.09
C ASP A 546 -2.65 14.52 5.19
N TYR A 547 -1.73 14.08 4.33
CA TYR A 547 -1.98 13.00 3.35
C TYR A 547 -2.37 11.67 4.00
N ARG A 548 -1.84 11.35 5.18
CA ARG A 548 -2.16 10.11 5.90
C ARG A 548 -3.59 10.13 6.42
N SER A 549 -3.99 11.21 7.10
CA SER A 549 -5.38 11.44 7.52
C SER A 549 -6.34 11.43 6.32
N PHE A 550 -5.92 11.96 5.17
CA PHE A 550 -6.71 11.82 3.93
C PHE A 550 -6.84 10.36 3.49
N LYS A 551 -5.76 9.57 3.45
CA LYS A 551 -5.81 8.14 3.08
C LYS A 551 -6.77 7.34 3.98
N GLU A 552 -6.77 7.59 5.29
CA GLU A 552 -7.74 7.01 6.23
C GLU A 552 -9.19 7.25 5.78
N THR A 553 -9.56 8.49 5.42
CA THR A 553 -10.92 8.79 4.90
C THR A 553 -11.26 8.04 3.60
N GLN A 554 -10.25 7.73 2.76
CA GLN A 554 -10.48 6.96 1.54
C GLN A 554 -10.65 5.47 1.83
N TYR A 555 -9.97 4.91 2.84
CA TYR A 555 -10.21 3.54 3.30
C TYR A 555 -11.60 3.40 3.94
N ASP A 556 -12.03 4.34 4.78
CA ASP A 556 -13.37 4.31 5.38
C ASP A 556 -14.46 4.47 4.31
N LYS A 557 -14.32 5.42 3.39
CA LYS A 557 -15.22 5.57 2.23
C LYS A 557 -15.30 4.31 1.36
N LEU A 558 -14.18 3.60 1.18
CA LEU A 558 -14.11 2.33 0.47
C LEU A 558 -14.85 1.22 1.24
N ALA A 559 -14.64 1.11 2.55
CA ALA A 559 -15.34 0.17 3.42
C ALA A 559 -16.86 0.42 3.42
N ASP A 560 -17.30 1.65 3.67
CA ASP A 560 -18.71 2.05 3.67
C ASP A 560 -19.39 1.74 2.33
N THR A 561 -18.67 1.93 1.22
CA THR A 561 -19.19 1.58 -0.11
C THR A 561 -19.30 0.07 -0.27
N LEU A 562 -18.28 -0.71 0.09
CA LEU A 562 -18.35 -2.17 -0.03
C LEU A 562 -19.41 -2.79 0.89
N ARG A 563 -19.57 -2.33 2.13
CA ARG A 563 -20.67 -2.74 3.04
C ARG A 563 -22.06 -2.55 2.44
N LYS A 564 -22.25 -1.54 1.57
CA LYS A 564 -23.52 -1.25 0.91
C LYS A 564 -23.79 -2.10 -0.34
N TYR A 565 -22.74 -2.66 -0.97
CA TYR A 565 -22.84 -3.29 -2.29
C TYR A 565 -22.38 -4.76 -2.33
N LEU A 566 -21.90 -5.32 -1.22
CA LEU A 566 -21.59 -6.74 -0.98
C LEU A 566 -22.51 -7.32 0.12
N ASP A 567 -22.90 -8.59 0.03
CA ASP A 567 -23.45 -9.33 1.18
C ASP A 567 -22.32 -9.65 2.16
N MET A 568 -22.11 -8.76 3.13
CA MET A 568 -21.11 -8.95 4.18
C MET A 568 -21.45 -10.11 5.12
N ASP A 569 -22.74 -10.37 5.41
CA ASP A 569 -23.13 -11.50 6.25
C ASP A 569 -22.80 -12.81 5.54
N GLY A 570 -22.99 -12.87 4.22
CA GLY A 570 -22.58 -13.98 3.37
C GLY A 570 -21.07 -14.17 3.28
N ILE A 571 -20.31 -13.08 3.23
CA ILE A 571 -18.84 -13.13 3.34
C ILE A 571 -18.40 -13.66 4.72
N TYR A 572 -19.08 -13.28 5.80
CA TYR A 572 -18.84 -13.85 7.13
C TYR A 572 -19.21 -15.34 7.22
N ARG A 573 -20.35 -15.77 6.64
CA ARG A 573 -20.72 -17.20 6.52
C ARG A 573 -19.64 -18.00 5.77
N ILE A 574 -19.11 -17.45 4.68
CA ILE A 574 -18.02 -18.06 3.89
C ILE A 574 -16.72 -18.18 4.70
N LEU A 575 -16.35 -17.15 5.46
CA LEU A 575 -15.21 -17.14 6.38
C LEU A 575 -15.34 -18.14 7.55
N GLU A 576 -16.56 -18.63 7.83
CA GLU A 576 -16.85 -19.64 8.86
C GLU A 576 -17.02 -21.05 8.29
N GLY A 577 -16.81 -21.23 6.99
CA GLY A 577 -16.98 -22.52 6.30
C GLY A 577 -18.44 -22.92 6.07
N GLY A 578 -19.38 -22.02 6.30
CA GLY A 578 -20.80 -22.22 5.98
C GLY A 578 -21.08 -22.10 4.48
N GLU A 579 -22.15 -22.76 4.03
CA GLU A 579 -22.66 -22.57 2.67
C GLU A 579 -23.48 -21.26 2.57
N TYR A 580 -23.42 -20.61 1.41
CA TYR A 580 -24.16 -19.39 1.13
C TYR A 580 -25.53 -19.75 0.52
N ASP A 581 -26.61 -19.53 1.26
CA ASP A 581 -27.99 -19.53 0.70
C ASP A 581 -28.40 -18.09 0.37
N SER A 582 -28.69 -17.81 -0.90
CA SER A 582 -29.15 -16.49 -1.36
C SER A 582 -30.57 -16.13 -0.91
N ARG A 583 -31.32 -17.08 -0.32
CA ARG A 583 -32.67 -16.86 0.22
C ARG A 583 -32.69 -16.14 1.57
N SER A 584 -31.54 -15.87 2.18
CA SER A 584 -31.45 -15.17 3.47
C SER A 584 -31.68 -13.66 3.40
N ILE A 585 -31.93 -13.10 2.20
CA ILE A 585 -32.15 -11.66 1.97
C ILE A 585 -33.55 -11.45 1.39
N ILE A 586 -34.54 -11.25 2.26
CA ILE A 586 -35.93 -10.81 1.97
C ILE A 586 -36.34 -9.78 3.01
#